data_AF-A0A958MW11-F1
#
_entry.id   AF-A0A958MW11-F1
#
_cell.length_a   1.000
_cell.length_b   1.000
_cell.length_c   1.000
_cell.angle_alpha   90.00
_cell.angle_beta   90.00
_cell.angle_gamma   90.00
#
_symmetry.space_group_name_H-M   'P 1'
#
loop_
_entity.id
_entity.type
_entity.pdbx_description
1 polymer ?
#
loop_
_entity_poly.entity_id
_entity_poly.type
_entity_poly.pdbx_seq_one_letter_code
_entity_poly.pdbx_strand_id
1 'polypeptide(L)'
;GGDVRLSAGSRVGDELVMVGGRLLSDPGSYVGSKRSITPKFRVGPEHWHGPHLWPHMWMAWWSSLLSGIIGFFLAWGVLVLLTQSAGDFLSLSRNLWREKKFVSSLSGLGVVLSFLPGLLFLVVTLVGILLVPVYLLAVAALTLVAYALIIDRLGHSFLVQQDLPLWKRVLMGQICWTVLSAVPFVGAIVIVGLWLLGLGVSIQAATRRFLAPA
;
A
#
# COMPACT_ATOMS: atom_id res chain seq x y z
N GLY A 1 17.24 -24.98 -19.55
CA GLY A 1 16.35 -24.77 -18.39
C GLY A 1 14.95 -25.19 -18.79
N GLY A 2 14.18 -25.75 -17.87
CA GLY A 2 12.92 -26.45 -18.15
C GLY A 2 13.10 -27.97 -18.21
N ASP A 3 12.02 -28.70 -18.50
CA ASP A 3 12.07 -30.15 -18.68
C ASP A 3 12.84 -30.48 -19.98
N VAL A 4 13.86 -31.34 -19.87
CA VAL A 4 14.73 -31.72 -20.98
C VAL A 4 14.45 -33.17 -21.33
N ARG A 5 14.18 -33.46 -22.60
CA ARG A 5 14.03 -34.83 -23.11
C ARG A 5 15.21 -35.21 -24.01
N LEU A 6 15.82 -36.34 -23.71
CA LEU A 6 16.86 -36.98 -24.52
C LEU A 6 16.23 -38.13 -25.30
N SER A 7 16.11 -37.96 -26.62
CA SER A 7 15.57 -38.97 -27.52
C SER A 7 16.52 -40.16 -27.66
N ALA A 8 16.01 -41.30 -28.11
CA ALA A 8 16.82 -42.50 -28.38
C ALA A 8 18.00 -42.18 -29.33
N GLY A 9 19.19 -42.67 -28.99
CA GLY A 9 20.43 -42.43 -29.76
C GLY A 9 21.16 -41.13 -29.44
N SER A 10 20.61 -40.26 -28.59
CA SER A 10 21.30 -39.04 -28.15
C SER A 10 22.44 -39.35 -27.19
N ARG A 11 23.59 -38.68 -27.38
CA ARG A 11 24.80 -38.84 -26.56
C ARG A 11 25.28 -37.50 -26.04
N VAL A 12 25.31 -37.36 -24.72
CA VAL A 12 26.00 -36.29 -24.00
C VAL A 12 27.26 -36.90 -23.40
N GLY A 13 28.41 -36.62 -24.01
CA GLY A 13 29.69 -37.25 -23.65
C GLY A 13 30.18 -36.91 -22.25
N ASP A 14 30.00 -35.65 -21.86
CA ASP A 14 30.58 -35.10 -20.63
C ASP A 14 29.49 -34.74 -19.60
N GLU A 15 29.51 -33.52 -19.06
CA GLU A 15 28.61 -33.07 -18.01
C GLU A 15 27.35 -32.41 -18.58
N LEU A 16 26.18 -32.93 -18.18
CA LEU A 16 24.90 -32.25 -18.40
C LEU A 16 24.56 -31.38 -17.19
N VAL A 17 24.55 -30.05 -17.40
CA VAL A 17 24.08 -29.08 -16.41
C VAL A 17 22.64 -28.69 -16.72
N MET A 18 21.73 -28.97 -15.79
CA MET A 18 20.34 -28.53 -15.88
C MET A 18 19.97 -27.55 -14.78
N VAL A 19 19.29 -26.48 -15.16
CA VAL A 19 18.74 -25.45 -14.27
C VAL A 19 17.23 -25.51 -14.31
N GLY A 20 16.62 -26.10 -13.27
CA GLY A 20 15.17 -26.27 -13.10
C GLY A 20 14.48 -27.15 -14.15
N GLY A 21 13.83 -28.24 -13.72
CA GLY A 21 13.08 -29.15 -14.60
C GLY A 21 13.37 -30.62 -14.32
N ARG A 22 12.85 -31.54 -15.13
CA ARG A 22 13.13 -32.99 -15.11
C ARG A 22 13.91 -33.40 -16.37
N LEU A 23 14.75 -34.42 -16.24
CA LEU A 23 15.37 -35.09 -17.39
C LEU A 23 14.57 -36.33 -17.73
N LEU A 24 14.08 -36.41 -18.96
CA LEU A 24 13.39 -37.58 -19.51
C LEU A 24 14.33 -38.23 -20.54
N SER A 25 14.84 -39.41 -20.24
CA SER A 25 15.78 -40.12 -21.11
C SER A 25 15.08 -41.31 -21.74
N ASP A 26 14.96 -41.30 -23.07
CA ASP A 26 14.46 -42.44 -23.82
C ASP A 26 15.53 -43.56 -23.87
N PRO A 27 15.13 -44.84 -23.95
CA PRO A 27 16.07 -45.96 -24.05
C PRO A 27 17.07 -45.76 -25.19
N GLY A 28 18.36 -45.97 -24.92
CA GLY A 28 19.44 -45.75 -25.90
C GLY A 28 20.03 -44.33 -25.90
N SER A 29 19.57 -43.44 -25.02
CA SER A 29 20.29 -42.19 -24.72
C SER A 29 21.41 -42.43 -23.70
N TYR A 30 22.49 -41.65 -23.79
CA TYR A 30 23.65 -41.73 -22.90
C TYR A 30 24.04 -40.35 -22.36
N VAL A 31 24.32 -40.28 -21.06
CA VAL A 31 24.83 -39.08 -20.39
C VAL A 31 26.02 -39.50 -19.54
N GLY A 32 27.20 -38.95 -19.82
CA GLY A 32 28.44 -39.31 -19.14
C GLY A 32 28.44 -38.93 -17.65
N SER A 33 28.13 -37.68 -17.33
CA SER A 33 27.96 -37.22 -15.95
C SER A 33 26.84 -36.18 -15.84
N LYS A 34 26.15 -36.15 -14.70
CA LYS A 34 24.96 -35.30 -14.49
C LYS A 34 25.14 -34.39 -13.29
N ARG A 35 24.95 -33.08 -13.48
CA ARG A 35 24.90 -32.10 -12.40
C ARG A 35 23.59 -31.33 -12.45
N SER A 36 22.79 -31.47 -11.39
CA SER A 36 21.55 -30.72 -11.24
C SER A 36 21.81 -29.49 -10.40
N ILE A 37 21.56 -28.31 -10.97
CA ILE A 37 21.57 -27.05 -10.23
C ILE A 37 20.10 -26.68 -10.02
N THR A 38 19.58 -26.94 -8.81
CA THR A 38 18.19 -26.64 -8.48
C THR A 38 18.09 -25.50 -7.46
N PRO A 39 17.89 -24.25 -7.91
CA PRO A 39 17.07 -23.31 -7.19
C PRO A 39 15.71 -23.28 -7.90
N LYS A 40 14.85 -24.25 -7.60
CA LYS A 40 13.42 -24.11 -7.88
C LYS A 40 12.86 -23.19 -6.79
N PHE A 41 12.95 -21.89 -6.97
CA PHE A 41 11.93 -21.00 -6.38
C PHE A 41 10.62 -21.25 -7.15
N ARG A 42 9.99 -22.38 -6.85
CA ARG A 42 8.61 -22.66 -7.26
C ARG A 42 7.70 -22.05 -6.21
N VAL A 43 7.32 -20.80 -6.43
CA VAL A 43 6.23 -20.17 -5.68
C VAL A 43 4.93 -20.68 -6.28
N GLY A 44 4.40 -21.78 -5.74
CA GLY A 44 3.14 -22.37 -6.18
C GLY A 44 2.49 -23.21 -5.07
N PRO A 45 1.15 -23.21 -4.94
CA PRO A 45 0.40 -23.90 -3.87
C PRO A 45 0.56 -25.44 -3.85
N GLU A 46 1.26 -26.00 -4.83
CA GLU A 46 1.34 -27.43 -5.10
C GLU A 46 2.51 -28.14 -4.38
N HIS A 47 3.44 -27.39 -3.77
CA HIS A 47 4.57 -27.98 -3.01
C HIS A 47 4.29 -28.07 -1.49
N TRP A 48 3.05 -27.87 -1.06
CA TRP A 48 2.67 -27.72 0.36
C TRP A 48 2.52 -29.06 1.10
N HIS A 49 3.09 -30.15 0.57
CA HIS A 49 2.93 -31.50 1.10
C HIS A 49 4.31 -32.13 1.30
N GLY A 50 5.04 -31.63 2.30
CA GLY A 50 6.30 -32.21 2.76
C GLY A 50 6.50 -31.95 4.25
N PRO A 51 6.87 -32.95 5.07
CA PRO A 51 6.95 -32.84 6.54
C PRO A 51 8.04 -31.88 7.06
N HIS A 52 8.84 -31.28 6.17
CA HIS A 52 9.91 -30.32 6.51
C HIS A 52 9.59 -28.86 6.14
N LEU A 53 8.40 -28.56 5.59
CA LEU A 53 8.00 -27.20 5.21
C LEU A 53 7.27 -26.44 6.32
N TRP A 54 6.73 -27.15 7.31
CA TRP A 54 5.99 -26.56 8.42
C TRP A 54 6.80 -25.50 9.20
N PRO A 55 8.09 -25.73 9.52
CA PRO A 55 8.90 -24.73 10.21
C PRO A 55 9.12 -23.48 9.36
N HIS A 56 9.41 -23.64 8.05
CA HIS A 56 9.67 -22.52 7.15
C HIS A 56 8.40 -21.71 6.84
N MET A 57 7.25 -22.38 6.70
CA MET A 57 5.96 -21.72 6.53
C MET A 57 5.54 -20.98 7.80
N TRP A 58 5.75 -21.59 8.98
CA TRP A 58 5.51 -20.94 10.26
C TRP A 58 6.40 -19.71 10.43
N MET A 59 7.68 -19.80 10.07
CA MET A 59 8.63 -18.68 10.14
C MET A 59 8.27 -17.57 9.14
N ALA A 60 7.85 -17.92 7.91
CA ALA A 60 7.40 -16.95 6.91
C ALA A 60 6.10 -16.26 7.35
N TRP A 61 5.13 -17.01 7.86
CA TRP A 61 3.87 -16.48 8.36
C TRP A 61 4.09 -15.59 9.58
N TRP A 62 4.97 -16.01 10.50
CA TRP A 62 5.39 -15.21 11.66
C TRP A 62 6.11 -13.93 11.24
N SER A 63 7.01 -14.00 10.26
CA SER A 63 7.72 -12.80 9.75
C SER A 63 6.77 -11.80 9.07
N SER A 64 5.75 -12.30 8.37
CA SER A 64 4.71 -11.46 7.74
C SER A 64 3.80 -10.83 8.80
N LEU A 65 3.39 -11.59 9.80
CA LEU A 65 2.64 -11.06 10.95
C LEU A 65 3.45 -10.03 11.73
N LEU A 66 4.70 -10.32 12.06
CA LEU A 66 5.56 -9.42 12.81
C LEU A 66 5.79 -8.11 12.03
N SER A 67 6.06 -8.20 10.73
CA SER A 67 6.22 -7.02 9.88
C SER A 67 4.92 -6.23 9.74
N GLY A 68 3.77 -6.89 9.66
CA GLY A 68 2.45 -6.24 9.68
C GLY A 68 2.18 -5.52 11.01
N ILE A 69 2.48 -6.14 12.14
CA ILE A 69 2.33 -5.54 13.48
C ILE A 69 3.27 -4.33 13.63
N ILE A 70 4.54 -4.49 13.27
CA ILE A 70 5.53 -3.41 13.31
C ILE A 70 5.08 -2.25 12.41
N GLY A 71 4.65 -2.55 11.19
CA GLY A 71 4.12 -1.56 10.24
C GLY A 71 2.90 -0.83 10.78
N PHE A 72 1.99 -1.54 11.43
CA PHE A 72 0.81 -0.96 12.07
C PHE A 72 1.19 0.03 13.19
N PHE A 73 2.11 -0.34 14.09
CA PHE A 73 2.56 0.53 15.18
C PHE A 73 3.42 1.70 14.69
N LEU A 74 4.23 1.51 13.63
CA LEU A 74 4.95 2.60 12.99
C LEU A 74 3.99 3.61 12.36
N ALA A 75 3.01 3.14 11.59
CA ALA A 75 1.97 3.99 11.00
C ALA A 75 1.19 4.75 12.08
N TRP A 76 0.85 4.06 13.18
CA TRP A 76 0.21 4.66 14.34
C TRP A 76 1.08 5.77 14.97
N GLY A 77 2.36 5.49 15.22
CA GLY A 77 3.30 6.47 15.77
C GLY A 77 3.44 7.71 14.86
N VAL A 78 3.57 7.49 13.55
CA VAL A 78 3.63 8.58 12.56
C VAL A 78 2.34 9.41 12.57
N LEU A 79 1.17 8.77 12.60
CA LEU A 79 -0.13 9.45 12.69
C LEU A 79 -0.26 10.28 13.97
N VAL A 80 0.19 9.77 15.11
CA VAL A 80 0.16 10.52 16.38
C VAL A 80 1.08 11.74 16.30
N LEU A 81 2.30 11.60 15.78
CA LEU A 81 3.22 12.72 15.60
C LEU A 81 2.67 13.77 14.62
N LEU A 82 2.09 13.32 13.50
CA LEU A 82 1.51 14.19 12.50
C LEU A 82 0.29 14.94 13.04
N THR A 83 -0.54 14.27 13.85
CA THR A 83 -1.71 14.91 14.49
C THR A 83 -1.34 15.92 15.58
N GLN A 84 -0.24 15.68 16.32
CA GLN A 84 0.27 16.66 17.28
C GLN A 84 0.92 17.86 16.60
N SER A 85 1.79 17.63 15.62
CA SER A 85 2.51 18.70 14.92
C SER A 85 1.61 19.58 14.04
N ALA A 86 0.54 19.02 13.48
CA ALA A 86 -0.40 19.73 12.62
C ALA A 86 -1.67 20.23 13.36
N GLY A 87 -1.61 20.40 14.68
CA GLY A 87 -2.77 20.69 15.54
C GLY A 87 -3.69 21.81 15.02
N ASP A 88 -3.13 22.95 14.64
CA ASP A 88 -3.87 24.11 14.12
C ASP A 88 -4.47 23.86 12.73
N PHE A 89 -3.77 23.11 11.89
CA PHE A 89 -4.27 22.74 10.57
C PHE A 89 -5.45 21.77 10.69
N LEU A 90 -5.34 20.81 11.61
CA LEU A 90 -6.36 19.80 11.87
C LEU A 90 -7.59 20.38 12.58
N SER A 91 -7.44 21.39 13.43
CA SER A 91 -8.59 22.08 14.03
C SER A 91 -9.41 22.83 12.96
N LEU A 92 -8.75 23.58 12.08
CA LEU A 92 -9.39 24.27 10.96
C LEU A 92 -10.06 23.29 9.99
N SER A 93 -9.35 22.21 9.65
CA SER A 93 -9.88 21.14 8.81
C SER A 93 -11.08 20.43 9.44
N ARG A 94 -11.07 20.23 10.78
CA ARG A 94 -12.21 19.64 11.50
C ARG A 94 -13.46 20.50 11.43
N ASN A 95 -13.33 21.82 11.41
CA ASN A 95 -14.48 22.73 11.28
C ASN A 95 -15.07 22.65 9.87
N LEU A 96 -14.22 22.71 8.84
CA LEU A 96 -14.62 22.56 7.44
C LEU A 96 -15.32 21.23 7.16
N TRP A 97 -14.83 20.14 7.77
CA TRP A 97 -15.47 18.83 7.67
C TRP A 97 -16.90 18.81 8.22
N ARG A 98 -17.21 19.59 9.27
CA ARG A 98 -18.57 19.63 9.84
C ARG A 98 -19.50 20.50 9.00
N GLU A 99 -19.03 21.67 8.59
CA GLU A 99 -19.85 22.71 7.98
C GLU A 99 -20.05 22.53 6.48
N LYS A 100 -19.05 21.99 5.76
CA LYS A 100 -19.00 22.03 4.30
C LYS A 100 -18.77 20.66 3.67
N LYS A 101 -19.46 19.62 4.15
CA LYS A 101 -19.29 18.23 3.68
C LYS A 101 -19.44 18.09 2.17
N PHE A 102 -20.53 18.61 1.59
CA PHE A 102 -20.80 18.46 0.16
C PHE A 102 -19.78 19.20 -0.70
N VAL A 103 -19.51 20.48 -0.38
CA VAL A 103 -18.51 21.30 -1.08
C VAL A 103 -17.12 20.69 -0.96
N SER A 104 -16.77 20.13 0.20
CA SER A 104 -15.52 19.41 0.42
C SER A 104 -15.44 18.18 -0.48
N SER A 105 -16.45 17.32 -0.49
CA SER A 105 -16.46 16.15 -1.38
C SER A 105 -16.28 16.53 -2.85
N LEU A 106 -16.95 17.60 -3.29
CA LEU A 106 -16.86 18.09 -4.67
C LEU A 106 -15.47 18.63 -4.99
N SER A 107 -14.85 19.37 -4.06
CA SER A 107 -13.47 19.84 -4.21
C SER A 107 -12.46 18.69 -4.23
N GLY A 108 -12.65 17.65 -3.41
CA GLY A 108 -11.82 16.45 -3.46
C GLY A 108 -11.96 15.70 -4.77
N LEU A 109 -13.18 15.60 -5.30
CA LEU A 109 -13.43 15.03 -6.64
C LEU A 109 -12.72 15.84 -7.73
N GLY A 110 -12.80 17.17 -7.66
CA GLY A 110 -12.09 18.05 -8.59
C GLY A 110 -10.59 17.80 -8.60
N VAL A 111 -10.00 17.48 -7.46
CA VAL A 111 -8.56 17.21 -7.32
C VAL A 111 -8.20 15.86 -7.93
N VAL A 112 -8.99 14.83 -7.66
CA VAL A 112 -8.79 13.50 -8.27
C VAL A 112 -8.91 13.58 -9.79
N LEU A 113 -9.91 14.30 -10.30
CA LEU A 113 -10.13 14.46 -11.74
C LEU A 113 -9.07 15.34 -12.42
N SER A 114 -8.54 16.35 -11.72
CA SER A 114 -7.50 17.24 -12.26
C SER A 114 -6.07 16.71 -12.08
N PHE A 115 -5.87 15.67 -11.28
CA PHE A 115 -4.55 15.12 -11.00
C PHE A 115 -3.83 14.65 -12.28
N LEU A 116 -4.47 13.77 -13.05
CA LEU A 116 -3.86 13.22 -14.26
C LEU A 116 -3.65 14.29 -15.36
N PRO A 117 -4.64 15.15 -15.69
CA PRO A 117 -4.43 16.26 -16.62
C PRO A 117 -3.33 17.22 -16.17
N GLY A 118 -3.29 17.57 -14.87
CA GLY A 118 -2.29 18.47 -14.31
C GLY A 118 -0.88 17.89 -14.39
N LEU A 119 -0.73 16.60 -14.08
CA LEU A 119 0.53 15.88 -14.21
C LEU A 119 1.01 15.84 -15.67
N LEU A 120 0.11 15.50 -16.61
CA LEU A 120 0.44 15.48 -18.04
C LEU A 120 0.88 16.86 -18.53
N PHE A 121 0.17 17.91 -18.14
CA PHE A 121 0.54 19.29 -18.48
C PHE A 121 1.92 19.66 -17.95
N LEU A 122 2.25 19.28 -16.71
CA LEU A 122 3.58 19.50 -16.14
C LEU A 122 4.66 18.75 -16.92
N VAL A 123 4.44 17.47 -17.24
CA VAL A 123 5.46 16.64 -17.93
C VAL A 123 5.79 17.19 -19.32
N VAL A 124 4.83 17.80 -20.02
CA VAL A 124 5.03 18.33 -21.37
C VAL A 124 5.75 19.68 -21.38
N THR A 125 5.76 20.41 -20.27
CA THR A 125 6.38 21.75 -20.19
C THR A 125 7.78 21.69 -19.58
N LEU A 126 8.73 22.46 -20.13
CA LEU A 126 10.12 22.52 -19.62
C LEU A 126 10.16 22.93 -18.13
N VAL A 127 9.32 23.90 -17.76
CA VAL A 127 9.12 24.33 -16.36
C VAL A 127 8.43 23.24 -15.56
N GLY A 128 7.45 22.55 -16.14
CA GLY A 128 6.65 21.58 -15.42
C GLY A 128 7.42 20.33 -15.00
N ILE A 129 8.40 19.84 -15.77
CA ILE A 129 9.28 18.71 -15.36
C ILE A 129 9.95 19.01 -14.00
N LEU A 130 10.42 20.24 -13.80
CA LEU A 130 11.01 20.67 -12.53
C LEU A 130 9.98 20.74 -11.39
N LEU A 131 8.72 21.06 -11.71
CA LEU A 131 7.64 21.14 -10.74
C LEU A 131 6.98 19.79 -10.43
N VAL A 132 7.22 18.73 -11.22
CA VAL A 132 6.60 17.41 -11.00
C VAL A 132 6.87 16.89 -9.59
N PRO A 133 8.12 16.89 -9.07
CA PRO A 133 8.39 16.44 -7.71
C PRO A 133 7.65 17.26 -6.66
N VAL A 134 7.56 18.58 -6.85
CA VAL A 134 6.84 19.49 -5.94
C VAL A 134 5.34 19.19 -5.94
N TYR A 135 4.77 18.98 -7.12
CA TYR A 135 3.36 18.64 -7.28
C TYR A 135 3.02 17.30 -6.60
N LEU A 136 3.85 16.27 -6.82
CA LEU A 136 3.67 14.96 -6.18
C LEU A 136 3.82 15.04 -4.66
N LEU A 137 4.81 15.79 -4.16
CA LEU A 137 4.99 16.02 -2.72
C LEU A 137 3.79 16.75 -2.09
N ALA A 138 3.25 17.76 -2.77
CA ALA A 138 2.07 18.48 -2.30
C ALA A 138 0.84 17.57 -2.22
N VAL A 139 0.60 16.76 -3.26
CA VAL A 139 -0.51 15.79 -3.29
C VAL A 139 -0.31 14.72 -2.20
N ALA A 140 0.91 14.21 -2.04
CA ALA A 140 1.24 13.24 -0.99
C ALA A 140 1.02 13.82 0.43
N ALA A 141 1.43 15.07 0.67
CA ALA A 141 1.22 15.75 1.95
C ALA A 141 -0.28 15.94 2.23
N LEU A 142 -1.05 16.41 1.25
CA LEU A 142 -2.51 16.57 1.37
C LEU A 142 -3.20 15.22 1.62
N THR A 143 -2.71 14.16 1.00
CA THR A 143 -3.22 12.80 1.15
C THR A 143 -2.93 12.27 2.56
N LEU A 144 -1.73 12.49 3.09
CA LEU A 144 -1.36 12.16 4.47
C LEU A 144 -2.22 12.91 5.49
N VAL A 145 -2.45 14.20 5.28
CA VAL A 145 -3.28 15.01 6.18
C VAL A 145 -4.75 14.59 6.10
N ALA A 146 -5.27 14.33 4.90
CA ALA A 146 -6.60 13.79 4.69
C ALA A 146 -6.78 12.47 5.46
N TYR A 147 -5.80 11.57 5.33
CA TYR A 147 -5.80 10.29 6.04
C TYR A 147 -5.80 10.47 7.56
N ALA A 148 -4.89 11.29 8.10
CA ALA A 148 -4.82 11.55 9.53
C ALA A 148 -6.12 12.14 10.09
N LEU A 149 -6.77 13.02 9.33
CA LEU A 149 -8.04 13.60 9.71
C LEU A 149 -9.19 12.58 9.69
N ILE A 150 -9.24 11.70 8.69
CA ILE A 150 -10.22 10.61 8.62
C ILE A 150 -10.05 9.69 9.84
N ILE A 151 -8.80 9.33 10.18
CA ILE A 151 -8.48 8.48 11.31
C ILE A 151 -8.90 9.13 12.64
N ASP A 152 -8.53 10.40 12.88
CA ASP A 152 -8.97 11.16 14.07
C ASP A 152 -10.50 11.17 14.18
N ARG A 153 -11.20 11.37 13.05
CA ARG A 153 -12.66 11.40 13.00
C ARG A 153 -13.30 10.04 13.27
N LEU A 154 -12.82 8.97 12.67
CA LEU A 154 -13.31 7.63 12.94
C LEU A 154 -13.12 7.27 14.42
N GLY A 155 -11.96 7.61 14.99
CA GLY A 155 -11.71 7.45 16.42
C GLY A 155 -12.68 8.23 17.31
N HIS A 156 -13.04 9.45 16.92
CA HIS A 156 -14.00 10.27 17.66
C HIS A 156 -15.46 9.83 17.47
N SER A 157 -15.83 9.30 16.31
CA SER A 157 -17.21 8.91 16.00
C SER A 157 -17.62 7.58 16.63
N PHE A 158 -16.69 6.63 16.77
CA PHE A 158 -16.99 5.30 17.33
C PHE A 158 -17.01 5.24 18.86
N LEU A 159 -16.42 6.22 19.54
CA LEU A 159 -16.33 6.25 20.99
C LEU A 159 -17.24 7.37 21.51
N VAL A 160 -18.28 6.98 22.26
CA VAL A 160 -19.24 7.90 22.90
C VAL A 160 -18.55 8.85 23.90
N GLN A 161 -17.32 8.52 24.33
CA GLN A 161 -16.51 9.34 25.24
C GLN A 161 -15.69 10.39 24.49
N GLN A 162 -16.03 11.67 24.69
CA GLN A 162 -15.43 12.81 23.99
C GLN A 162 -13.99 13.15 24.46
N ASP A 163 -13.56 12.66 25.62
CA ASP A 163 -12.29 13.07 26.27
C ASP A 163 -11.13 12.07 26.16
N LEU A 164 -11.17 11.18 25.18
CA LEU A 164 -10.06 10.24 25.00
C LEU A 164 -8.77 10.97 24.57
N PRO A 165 -7.61 10.59 25.15
CA PRO A 165 -6.32 11.14 24.74
C PRO A 165 -6.05 10.82 23.26
N LEU A 166 -5.38 11.76 22.58
CA LEU A 166 -5.15 11.74 21.13
C LEU A 166 -4.64 10.38 20.62
N TRP A 167 -3.67 9.78 21.32
CA TRP A 167 -3.06 8.51 20.93
C TRP A 167 -4.08 7.35 20.91
N LYS A 168 -5.03 7.30 21.86
CA LYS A 168 -6.10 6.29 21.89
C LYS A 168 -7.10 6.52 20.76
N ARG A 169 -7.41 7.78 20.48
CA ARG A 169 -8.32 8.17 19.40
C ARG A 169 -7.77 7.77 18.04
N VAL A 170 -6.51 8.09 17.78
CA VAL A 170 -5.81 7.70 16.54
C VAL A 170 -5.73 6.17 16.42
N LEU A 171 -5.41 5.47 17.51
CA LEU A 171 -5.36 4.00 17.51
C LEU A 171 -6.71 3.39 17.13
N MET A 172 -7.80 3.86 17.75
CA MET A 172 -9.14 3.33 17.47
C MET A 172 -9.58 3.67 16.04
N GLY A 173 -9.29 4.88 15.57
CA GLY A 173 -9.54 5.28 14.19
C GLY A 173 -8.83 4.38 13.19
N GLN A 174 -7.58 4.00 13.48
CA GLN A 174 -6.79 3.10 12.65
C GLN A 174 -7.36 1.68 12.65
N ILE A 175 -7.77 1.15 13.81
CA ILE A 175 -8.46 -0.14 13.89
C ILE A 175 -9.75 -0.10 13.05
N CYS A 176 -10.57 0.94 13.22
CA CYS A 176 -11.80 1.10 12.45
C CYS A 176 -11.52 1.16 10.95
N TRP A 177 -10.50 1.90 10.53
CA TRP A 177 -10.08 1.98 9.14
C TRP A 177 -9.65 0.63 8.58
N THR A 178 -8.86 -0.13 9.35
CA THR A 178 -8.43 -1.48 8.97
C THR A 178 -9.63 -2.42 8.82
N VAL A 179 -10.56 -2.41 9.78
CA VAL A 179 -11.78 -3.22 9.71
C VAL A 179 -12.63 -2.83 8.50
N LEU A 180 -12.80 -1.53 8.24
CA LEU A 180 -13.55 -1.04 7.08
C LEU A 180 -12.89 -1.48 5.77
N SER A 181 -11.56 -1.47 5.70
CA SER A 181 -10.80 -1.91 4.53
C SER A 181 -10.88 -3.41 4.28
N ALA A 182 -11.18 -4.21 5.30
CA ALA A 182 -11.38 -5.65 5.18
C ALA A 182 -12.74 -6.03 4.58
N VAL A 183 -13.72 -5.11 4.56
CA VAL A 183 -15.05 -5.36 4.00
C VAL A 183 -15.04 -5.05 2.49
N PRO A 184 -15.16 -6.05 1.60
CA PRO A 184 -15.15 -5.82 0.16
C PRO A 184 -16.38 -5.03 -0.30
N PHE A 185 -16.23 -4.28 -1.39
CA PHE A 185 -17.25 -3.40 -2.01
C PHE A 185 -17.78 -2.27 -1.12
N VAL A 186 -18.53 -2.59 -0.06
CA VAL A 186 -19.13 -1.57 0.83
C VAL A 186 -18.04 -0.77 1.55
N GLY A 187 -17.04 -1.46 2.10
CA GLY A 187 -15.89 -0.80 2.72
C GLY A 187 -15.15 0.10 1.74
N ALA A 188 -14.94 -0.37 0.51
CA ALA A 188 -14.30 0.42 -0.54
C ALA A 188 -15.08 1.69 -0.89
N ILE A 189 -16.41 1.63 -1.04
CA ILE A 189 -17.24 2.81 -1.32
C ILE A 189 -17.14 3.83 -0.20
N VAL A 190 -17.26 3.38 1.07
CA VAL A 190 -17.16 4.28 2.23
C VAL A 190 -15.76 4.90 2.33
N ILE A 191 -14.71 4.09 2.11
CA ILE A 191 -13.32 4.55 2.09
C ILE A 191 -13.11 5.62 1.03
N VAL A 192 -13.59 5.41 -0.20
CA VAL A 192 -13.49 6.39 -1.28
C VAL A 192 -14.23 7.69 -0.92
N GLY A 193 -15.44 7.59 -0.36
CA GLY A 193 -16.19 8.77 0.09
C GLY A 193 -15.46 9.56 1.17
N LEU A 194 -14.92 8.86 2.18
CA LEU A 194 -14.10 9.47 3.24
C LEU A 194 -12.83 10.12 2.68
N TRP A 195 -12.18 9.47 1.71
CA TRP A 195 -11.00 10.02 1.03
C TRP A 195 -11.29 11.30 0.26
N LEU A 196 -12.37 11.33 -0.52
CA LEU A 196 -12.79 12.53 -1.27
C LEU A 196 -13.09 13.69 -0.32
N LEU A 197 -13.80 13.41 0.77
CA LEU A 197 -14.06 14.39 1.82
C LEU A 197 -12.76 14.89 2.46
N GLY A 198 -11.85 13.97 2.81
CA GLY A 198 -10.55 14.29 3.39
C GLY A 198 -9.67 15.15 2.52
N LEU A 199 -9.52 14.80 1.25
CA LEU A 199 -8.74 15.58 0.30
C LEU A 199 -9.35 16.97 0.11
N GLY A 200 -10.67 17.05 -0.06
CA GLY A 200 -11.37 18.32 -0.24
C GLY A 200 -11.23 19.25 0.96
N VAL A 201 -11.43 18.73 2.17
CA VAL A 201 -11.24 19.49 3.41
C VAL A 201 -9.79 19.96 3.53
N SER A 202 -8.83 19.08 3.27
CA SER A 202 -7.39 19.40 3.40
C SER A 202 -6.99 20.52 2.43
N ILE A 203 -7.53 20.49 1.21
CA ILE A 203 -7.25 21.53 0.22
C ILE A 203 -7.92 22.84 0.60
N GLN A 204 -9.19 22.84 1.02
CA GLN A 204 -9.83 24.06 1.50
C GLN A 204 -9.11 24.66 2.70
N ALA A 205 -8.59 23.81 3.59
CA ALA A 205 -7.78 24.24 4.73
C ALA A 205 -6.44 24.86 4.29
N ALA A 206 -5.74 24.23 3.33
CA ALA A 206 -4.52 24.76 2.75
C ALA A 206 -4.77 26.10 2.05
N THR A 207 -5.78 26.18 1.18
CA THR A 207 -6.19 27.40 0.48
C THR A 207 -6.50 28.52 1.47
N ARG A 208 -7.25 28.25 2.55
CA ARG A 208 -7.52 29.27 3.58
C ARG A 208 -6.28 29.70 4.34
N ARG A 209 -5.35 28.79 4.62
CA ARG A 209 -4.13 29.12 5.38
C ARG A 209 -3.11 29.90 4.55
N PHE A 210 -3.04 29.65 3.25
CA PHE A 210 -2.03 30.25 2.37
C PHE A 210 -2.55 31.41 1.50
N LEU A 211 -3.86 31.51 1.26
CA LEU A 211 -4.47 32.53 0.39
C LEU A 211 -5.42 33.49 1.11
N ALA A 212 -5.73 33.30 2.40
CA ALA A 212 -6.47 34.32 3.14
C ALA A 212 -5.53 35.50 3.44
N PRO A 213 -5.90 36.75 3.09
CA PRO A 213 -5.20 37.92 3.59
C PRO A 213 -5.33 37.94 5.12
N ALA A 214 -4.23 38.26 5.80
CA ALA A 214 -4.19 38.50 7.24
C ALA A 214 -5.15 39.63 7.64
#